data_AF-A0A4U6N3P8-F1
#
_entry.id   AF-A0A4U6N3P8-F1
#
_cell.length_a   1.000
_cell.length_b   1.000
_cell.length_c   1.000
_cell.angle_alpha   90.00
_cell.angle_beta   90.00
_cell.angle_gamma   90.00
#
_symmetry.space_group_name_H-M   'P 1'
#
loop_
_entity.id
_entity.type
_entity.pdbx_description
1 polymer ?
#
loop_
_entity_poly.entity_id
_entity_poly.type
_entity_poly.pdbx_seq_one_letter_code
_entity_poly.pdbx_strand_id
1 'polypeptide(L)'
;MVLLDKLPSRILTVRGWGFVLTAVLALLFAQILGRRDLLYVGVLLLALPMASILVLRIVKPRFTVSRRFQPQSMEIGSTTTVTLSLTASVAGGASISMEEQLPPRFGQAPRFTYPSRNPTREGVSLYEYRLRSAYRGVYGIGPVTAEFTDPFGLGKSRHVLGGEDALVVTPAPVELLASPLSGSRGNDGLAATRRQANPSDDDVMTREYRHGDSMRRVHWAATARHSELMVRQEESVTTPQATLLMDQRHGSFSTGFMAFGADGNGLSTSPTFEWAVTAVMSISTHLLERNYALRFLDHHGAPALLHSPSAPFPSEEEHQGQGAVAGIAEGLAALELAPEGGRRSQAEERAGSTVIRAGEAARQAARRIRRSAADTPQGVHHAAAFGDDLLDKLVAMRHRGPLIAVLGVITTEEARSLASASDYGSAAYAIIVAERPAECQRQLDILRDAGWHATAASPAARLPAIWAGLEYAVGQARNGNATSSSTSGTSGTSGTSGTAPSHPSRTRTHRGNA
;
A
#
# COMPACT_ATOMS: atom_id res chain seq x y z
N MET A 1 40.92 -10.09 28.92
CA MET A 1 39.92 -9.04 28.64
C MET A 1 38.47 -9.53 28.56
N VAL A 2 38.16 -10.82 28.82
CA VAL A 2 36.80 -11.38 28.67
C VAL A 2 35.97 -11.35 29.98
N LEU A 3 36.59 -11.04 31.13
CA LEU A 3 35.89 -11.02 32.43
C LEU A 3 35.11 -9.71 32.72
N LEU A 4 35.38 -8.61 32.00
CA LEU A 4 34.69 -7.33 32.21
C LEU A 4 33.28 -7.29 31.59
N ASP A 5 32.97 -8.17 30.64
CA ASP A 5 31.64 -8.23 30.00
C ASP A 5 30.57 -8.94 30.85
N LYS A 6 30.97 -9.63 31.93
CA LYS A 6 30.06 -10.27 32.90
C LYS A 6 29.88 -9.49 34.21
N LEU A 7 30.62 -8.39 34.39
CA LEU A 7 30.40 -7.52 35.54
C LEU A 7 29.09 -6.73 35.36
N PRO A 8 28.42 -6.31 36.45
CA PRO A 8 27.23 -5.47 36.44
C PRO A 8 27.56 -4.02 35.99
N SER A 9 28.33 -3.86 34.92
CA SER A 9 28.64 -2.60 34.24
C SER A 9 27.38 -1.87 33.76
N ARG A 10 26.26 -2.59 33.63
CA ARG A 10 24.96 -1.99 33.35
C ARG A 10 24.33 -1.27 34.55
N ILE A 11 24.81 -1.52 35.78
CA ILE A 11 24.19 -1.00 37.01
C ILE A 11 25.04 0.12 37.63
N LEU A 12 26.38 0.02 37.61
CA LEU A 12 27.29 1.01 38.20
C LEU A 12 27.97 1.86 37.12
N THR A 13 28.02 3.17 37.34
CA THR A 13 28.76 4.10 36.47
C THR A 13 30.27 3.96 36.66
N VAL A 14 31.07 4.59 35.80
CA VAL A 14 32.53 4.72 35.99
C VAL A 14 32.86 5.36 37.34
N ARG A 15 32.05 6.33 37.79
CA ARG A 15 32.18 6.95 39.13
C ARG A 15 31.85 5.95 40.23
N GLY A 16 30.76 5.18 40.09
CA GLY A 16 30.40 4.13 41.04
C GLY A 16 31.53 3.12 41.24
N TRP A 17 32.15 2.67 40.15
CA TRP A 17 33.33 1.79 40.20
C TRP A 17 34.54 2.45 40.86
N GLY A 18 34.79 3.73 40.58
CA GLY A 18 35.84 4.51 41.25
C GLY A 18 35.64 4.60 42.77
N PHE A 19 34.41 4.82 43.23
CA PHE A 19 34.07 4.84 44.65
C PHE A 19 34.29 3.48 45.31
N VAL A 20 33.84 2.39 44.66
CA VAL A 20 34.06 1.02 45.18
C VAL A 20 35.55 0.71 45.28
N LEU A 21 36.34 1.03 44.24
CA LEU A 21 37.80 0.80 44.26
C LEU A 21 38.48 1.59 45.38
N THR A 22 38.14 2.87 45.52
CA THR A 22 38.69 3.74 46.57
C THR A 22 38.29 3.26 47.96
N ALA A 23 37.05 2.79 48.13
CA ALA A 23 36.58 2.20 49.38
C ALA A 23 37.38 0.96 49.78
N VAL A 24 37.61 0.04 48.84
CA VAL A 24 38.39 -1.19 49.09
C VAL A 24 39.83 -0.87 49.49
N LEU A 25 40.48 0.07 48.78
CA LEU A 25 41.84 0.51 49.11
C LEU A 25 41.89 1.18 50.50
N ALA A 26 40.93 2.04 50.81
CA ALA A 26 40.86 2.70 52.12
C ALA A 26 40.66 1.69 53.26
N LEU A 27 39.79 0.68 53.08
CA LEU A 27 39.57 -0.39 54.06
C LEU A 27 40.82 -1.26 54.25
N LEU A 28 41.55 -1.55 53.18
CA LEU A 28 42.80 -2.32 53.24
C LEU A 28 43.88 -1.55 53.99
N PHE A 29 44.08 -0.26 53.68
CA PHE A 29 45.01 0.58 54.45
C PHE A 29 44.58 0.78 55.90
N ALA A 30 43.28 0.83 56.20
CA ALA A 30 42.79 0.91 57.56
C ALA A 30 43.22 -0.31 58.39
N GLN A 31 43.18 -1.50 57.78
CA GLN A 31 43.62 -2.75 58.43
C GLN A 31 45.14 -2.80 58.60
N ILE A 32 45.92 -2.38 57.60
CA ILE A 32 47.39 -2.40 57.69
C ILE A 32 47.92 -1.36 58.69
N LEU A 33 47.40 -0.12 58.65
CA LEU A 33 47.88 0.98 59.50
C LEU A 33 47.20 1.00 60.87
N GLY A 34 46.12 0.25 61.07
CA GLY A 34 45.35 0.21 62.32
C GLY A 34 44.60 1.52 62.66
N ARG A 35 44.43 2.43 61.69
CA ARG A 35 43.77 3.73 61.91
C ARG A 35 42.26 3.64 61.74
N ARG A 36 41.53 3.95 62.82
CA ARG A 36 40.05 3.94 62.84
C ARG A 36 39.43 4.98 61.90
N ASP A 37 40.06 6.13 61.71
CA ASP A 37 39.55 7.18 60.83
C ASP A 37 39.44 6.70 59.38
N LEU A 38 40.43 5.91 58.92
CA LEU A 38 40.46 5.36 57.57
C LEU A 38 39.40 4.27 57.37
N LEU A 39 39.05 3.54 58.43
CA LEU A 39 37.96 2.57 58.43
C LEU A 39 36.62 3.29 58.20
N TYR A 40 36.35 4.38 58.93
CA TYR A 40 35.10 5.14 58.75
C TYR A 40 34.95 5.69 57.33
N VAL A 41 36.03 6.23 56.75
CA VAL A 41 36.04 6.71 55.37
C VAL A 41 35.79 5.58 54.37
N GLY A 42 36.45 4.43 54.54
CA GLY A 42 36.26 3.27 53.68
C GLY A 42 34.82 2.73 53.72
N VAL A 43 34.23 2.64 54.92
CA VAL A 43 32.84 2.21 55.09
C VAL A 43 31.87 3.21 54.45
N LEU A 44 32.07 4.52 54.64
CA LEU A 44 31.23 5.55 54.03
C LEU A 44 31.27 5.51 52.50
N LEU A 45 32.46 5.39 51.91
CA LEU A 45 32.66 5.28 50.47
C LEU A 45 31.99 4.03 49.89
N LEU A 46 31.94 2.93 50.65
CA LEU A 46 31.24 1.70 50.25
C LEU A 46 29.72 1.80 50.45
N ALA A 47 29.27 2.52 51.47
CA ALA A 47 27.86 2.69 51.79
C ALA A 47 27.11 3.48 50.69
N LEU A 48 27.76 4.48 50.07
CA LEU A 48 27.19 5.30 49.00
C LEU A 48 26.72 4.49 47.76
N PRO A 49 27.56 3.67 47.09
CA PRO A 49 27.11 2.86 45.96
C PRO A 49 26.09 1.79 46.36
N MET A 50 26.16 1.26 47.60
CA MET A 50 25.15 0.36 48.13
C MET A 50 23.79 1.03 48.29
N ALA A 51 23.75 2.23 48.87
CA ALA A 51 22.54 3.04 49.00
C ALA A 51 21.98 3.45 47.62
N SER A 52 22.85 3.82 46.68
CA SER A 52 22.50 4.14 45.30
C SER A 52 21.77 2.98 44.61
N ILE A 53 22.30 1.76 44.68
CA ILE A 53 21.66 0.56 44.12
C ILE A 53 20.33 0.26 44.82
N LEU A 54 20.28 0.43 46.15
CA LEU A 54 19.05 0.21 46.92
C LEU A 54 17.93 1.17 46.49
N VAL A 55 18.24 2.46 46.33
CA VAL A 55 17.30 3.47 45.82
C VAL A 55 16.81 3.10 44.43
N LEU A 56 17.71 2.74 43.51
CA LEU A 56 17.35 2.33 42.14
C LEU A 56 16.49 1.05 42.09
N ARG A 57 16.53 0.19 43.12
CA ARG A 57 15.69 -1.00 43.22
C ARG A 57 14.32 -0.74 43.85
N ILE A 58 14.25 0.17 44.82
CA ILE A 58 13.00 0.50 45.52
C ILE A 58 12.15 1.44 44.67
N VAL A 59 12.76 2.46 44.07
CA VAL A 59 12.07 3.46 43.26
C VAL A 59 11.84 2.89 41.87
N LYS A 60 10.66 2.29 41.67
CA LYS A 60 10.19 1.86 40.34
C LYS A 60 9.33 2.97 39.72
N PRO A 61 9.86 3.72 38.75
CA PRO A 61 9.11 4.77 38.11
C PRO A 61 7.97 4.17 37.28
N ARG A 62 6.75 4.64 37.50
CA ARG A 62 5.60 4.32 36.66
C ARG A 62 5.34 5.50 35.74
N PHE A 63 5.42 5.23 34.45
CA PHE A 63 5.15 6.19 33.38
C PHE A 63 3.99 5.70 32.54
N THR A 64 3.09 6.63 32.22
CA THR A 64 2.09 6.45 31.18
C THR A 64 2.66 7.07 29.91
N VAL A 65 2.72 6.26 28.85
CA VAL A 65 3.24 6.65 27.53
C VAL A 65 2.09 6.58 26.55
N SER A 66 1.85 7.65 25.79
CA SER A 66 0.93 7.58 24.65
C SER A 66 1.51 8.30 23.43
N ARG A 67 1.41 7.66 22.26
CA ARG A 67 1.89 8.18 20.99
C ARG A 67 0.71 8.51 20.08
N ARG A 68 0.85 9.61 19.34
CA ARG A 68 -0.08 9.97 18.27
C ARG A 68 0.71 10.23 17.00
N PHE A 69 0.25 9.64 15.91
CA PHE A 69 0.80 9.83 14.57
C PHE A 69 -0.09 10.81 13.81
N GLN A 70 0.52 11.81 13.17
CA GLN A 70 -0.18 12.76 12.32
C GLN A 70 0.60 12.93 11.00
N PRO A 71 0.09 12.42 9.87
CA PRO A 71 -1.11 11.57 9.71
C PRO A 71 -0.97 10.16 10.34
N GLN A 72 -2.09 9.46 10.54
CA GLN A 72 -2.13 8.11 11.15
C GLN A 72 -1.51 7.02 10.26
N SER A 73 -1.72 7.11 8.96
CA SER A 73 -1.00 6.38 7.93
C SER A 73 -0.19 7.37 7.10
N MET A 74 0.95 6.93 6.58
CA MET A 74 1.82 7.79 5.77
C MET A 74 2.21 7.12 4.46
N GLU A 75 2.35 7.88 3.39
CA GLU A 75 2.81 7.34 2.12
C GLU A 75 4.34 7.17 2.11
N ILE A 76 4.85 6.25 1.29
CA ILE A 76 6.28 6.15 1.01
C ILE A 76 6.85 7.52 0.64
N GLY A 77 7.98 7.89 1.25
CA GLY A 77 8.67 9.14 0.95
C GLY A 77 8.05 10.38 1.59
N SER A 78 6.82 10.32 2.13
CA SER A 78 6.21 11.37 2.94
C SER A 78 6.79 11.40 4.37
N THR A 79 6.39 12.36 5.21
CA THR A 79 6.84 12.47 6.60
C THR A 79 5.63 12.46 7.54
N THR A 80 5.67 11.65 8.59
CA THR A 80 4.69 11.71 9.69
C THR A 80 5.31 12.33 10.93
N THR A 81 4.53 13.13 11.64
CA THR A 81 4.91 13.69 12.93
C THR A 81 4.38 12.79 14.04
N VAL A 82 5.28 12.36 14.94
CA VAL A 82 4.94 11.60 16.13
C VAL A 82 4.97 12.52 17.34
N THR A 83 3.82 12.64 18.00
CA THR A 83 3.68 13.34 19.28
C THR A 83 3.67 12.31 20.40
N LEU A 84 4.75 12.28 21.17
CA LEU A 84 4.92 11.44 22.35
C LEU A 84 4.52 12.23 23.59
N SER A 85 3.53 11.71 24.32
CA SER A 85 3.10 12.25 25.61
C SER A 85 3.52 11.32 26.74
N LEU A 86 4.14 11.91 27.75
CA LEU A 86 4.69 11.21 28.90
C LEU A 86 4.19 11.84 30.19
N THR A 87 3.61 11.00 31.05
CA THR A 87 3.14 11.39 32.38
C THR A 87 3.75 10.46 33.42
N ALA A 88 4.49 11.02 34.38
CA ALA A 88 4.98 10.25 35.52
C ALA A 88 3.90 10.18 36.61
N SER A 89 3.69 8.99 37.20
CA SER A 89 2.76 8.86 38.34
C SER A 89 3.40 9.28 39.68
N VAL A 90 4.73 9.43 39.72
CA VAL A 90 5.47 9.86 40.91
C VAL A 90 6.34 11.05 40.53
N ALA A 91 6.13 12.17 41.21
CA ALA A 91 6.91 13.40 41.02
C ALA A 91 8.32 13.23 41.62
N GLY A 92 9.20 12.53 40.91
CA GLY A 92 10.63 12.59 41.15
C GLY A 92 11.23 13.67 40.25
N GLY A 93 11.68 14.80 40.81
CA GLY A 93 12.29 15.91 40.08
C GLY A 93 13.66 15.61 39.44
N ALA A 94 13.97 14.33 39.19
CA ALA A 94 15.19 13.90 38.55
C ALA A 94 15.07 14.00 37.02
N SER A 95 16.11 14.51 36.38
CA SER A 95 16.22 14.52 34.93
C SER A 95 16.52 13.10 34.43
N ILE A 96 15.69 12.59 33.52
CA ILE A 96 15.75 11.21 33.01
C ILE A 96 16.02 11.25 31.51
N SER A 97 17.06 10.56 31.07
CA SER A 97 17.33 10.39 29.64
C SER A 97 16.43 9.29 29.07
N MET A 98 15.81 9.55 27.94
CA MET A 98 14.88 8.63 27.29
C MET A 98 15.24 8.51 25.81
N GLU A 99 15.03 7.32 25.26
CA GLU A 99 15.31 6.97 23.87
C GLU A 99 14.15 6.15 23.32
N GLU A 100 13.54 6.58 22.22
CA GLU A 100 12.52 5.80 21.53
C GLU A 100 13.20 4.71 20.69
N GLN A 101 12.75 3.47 20.80
CA GLN A 101 13.21 2.42 19.91
C GLN A 101 12.48 2.53 18.55
N LEU A 102 13.26 2.55 17.47
CA LEU A 102 12.75 2.59 16.11
C LEU A 102 13.30 1.41 15.31
N PRO A 103 12.52 0.89 14.33
CA PRO A 103 13.07 -0.04 13.35
C PRO A 103 14.26 0.60 12.61
N PRO A 104 15.30 -0.19 12.23
CA PRO A 104 16.53 0.35 11.65
C PRO A 104 16.35 1.27 10.43
N ARG A 105 15.25 1.10 9.68
CA ARG A 105 14.92 1.86 8.46
C ARG A 105 14.53 3.31 8.72
N PHE A 106 14.13 3.67 9.94
CA PHE A 106 13.78 5.04 10.31
C PHE A 106 14.99 5.88 10.75
N GLY A 107 16.19 5.32 10.70
CA GLY A 107 17.42 6.02 11.03
C GLY A 107 17.69 6.06 12.54
N GLN A 108 18.10 7.23 13.04
CA GLN A 108 18.56 7.37 14.41
C GLN A 108 17.38 7.48 15.39
N ALA A 109 17.41 6.65 16.43
CA ALA A 109 16.48 6.69 17.55
C ALA A 109 16.46 8.09 18.21
N PRO A 110 15.31 8.77 18.32
CA PRO A 110 15.22 10.08 18.95
C PRO A 110 15.47 9.94 20.44
N ARG A 111 16.33 10.82 20.95
CA ARG A 111 16.68 10.92 22.37
C ARG A 111 16.12 12.22 22.94
N PHE A 112 15.52 12.13 24.12
CA PHE A 112 14.92 13.26 24.80
C PHE A 112 15.15 13.14 26.31
N THR A 113 14.89 14.23 27.02
CA THR A 113 15.11 14.33 28.47
C THR A 113 13.80 14.71 29.13
N TYR A 114 13.40 13.93 30.14
CA TYR A 114 12.22 14.17 30.98
C TYR A 114 12.61 14.86 32.29
N PRO A 115 11.78 15.77 32.84
CA PRO A 115 10.57 16.34 32.21
C PRO A 115 10.95 17.25 31.03
N SER A 116 9.98 17.52 30.15
CA SER A 116 10.18 18.48 29.07
C SER A 116 10.40 19.88 29.65
N ARG A 117 11.04 20.78 28.90
CA ARG A 117 11.30 22.17 29.35
C ARG A 117 10.00 22.92 29.68
N ASN A 118 8.95 22.65 28.91
CA ASN A 118 7.62 23.25 29.07
C ASN A 118 6.58 22.13 29.21
N PRO A 119 6.35 21.57 30.41
CA PRO A 119 5.27 20.62 30.63
C PRO A 119 3.92 21.34 30.57
N THR A 120 2.86 20.62 30.17
CA THR A 120 1.49 21.12 30.21
C THR A 120 1.06 21.40 31.66
N ARG A 121 0.02 22.22 31.87
CA ARG A 121 -0.57 22.49 33.20
C ARG A 121 -0.94 21.20 33.98
N GLU A 122 -1.24 20.13 33.26
CA GLU A 122 -1.56 18.80 33.78
C GLU A 122 -0.32 17.94 34.11
N GLY A 123 0.90 18.48 33.97
CA GLY A 123 2.15 17.76 34.22
C GLY A 123 2.58 16.83 33.09
N VAL A 124 1.93 16.89 31.93
CA VAL A 124 2.28 16.09 30.75
C VAL A 124 3.50 16.67 30.04
N SER A 125 4.52 15.85 29.80
CA SER A 125 5.66 16.21 28.96
C SER A 125 5.41 15.77 27.52
N LEU A 126 5.46 16.72 26.58
CA LEU A 126 5.26 16.48 25.15
C LEU A 126 6.59 16.53 24.40
N TYR A 127 6.80 15.57 23.51
CA TYR A 127 7.94 15.49 22.60
C TYR A 127 7.45 15.25 21.18
N GLU A 128 8.06 15.93 20.23
CA GLU A 128 7.71 15.82 18.82
C GLU A 128 8.95 15.36 18.04
N TYR A 129 8.77 14.35 17.19
CA TYR A 129 9.78 13.93 16.23
C TYR A 129 9.13 13.51 14.92
N ARG A 130 9.93 13.48 13.85
CA ARG A 130 9.44 13.18 12.49
C ARG A 130 10.02 11.86 12.01
N LEU A 131 9.18 11.07 11.36
CA LEU A 131 9.55 9.79 10.77
C LEU A 131 9.32 9.83 9.26
N ARG A 132 10.24 9.20 8.52
CA ARG A 132 10.18 9.00 7.07
C ARG A 132 10.59 7.57 6.74
N SER A 133 9.87 6.94 5.83
CA SER A 133 10.21 5.61 5.31
C SER A 133 10.27 5.62 3.78
N ALA A 134 11.21 4.87 3.22
CA ALA A 134 11.32 4.63 1.78
C ALA A 134 10.58 3.35 1.33
N TYR A 135 10.05 2.56 2.26
CA TYR A 135 9.44 1.26 1.98
C TYR A 135 8.09 1.14 2.69
N ARG A 136 7.10 0.56 2.00
CA ARG A 136 5.79 0.26 2.59
C ARG A 136 5.91 -0.83 3.66
N GLY A 137 4.91 -0.87 4.53
CA GLY A 137 4.80 -1.90 5.57
C GLY A 137 4.16 -1.38 6.84
N VAL A 138 4.03 -2.26 7.82
CA VAL A 138 3.53 -1.94 9.16
C VAL A 138 4.70 -2.01 10.13
N TYR A 139 4.98 -0.90 10.80
CA TYR A 139 6.14 -0.75 11.66
C TYR A 139 5.73 -0.50 13.11
N GLY A 140 6.29 -1.27 14.05
CA GLY A 140 6.15 -1.00 15.48
C GLY A 140 7.06 0.17 15.89
N ILE A 141 6.47 1.26 16.36
CA ILE A 141 7.20 2.43 16.87
C ILE A 141 7.22 2.40 18.40
N GLY A 142 8.42 2.44 18.96
CA GLY A 142 8.69 2.23 20.38
C GLY A 142 9.22 0.84 20.68
N PRO A 143 9.25 0.42 21.95
CA PRO A 143 8.87 1.18 23.15
C PRO A 143 9.87 2.29 23.52
N VAL A 144 9.50 3.19 24.43
CA VAL A 144 10.44 4.17 24.99
C VAL A 144 11.31 3.47 26.02
N THR A 145 12.62 3.71 25.99
CA THR A 145 13.52 3.24 27.02
C THR A 145 14.07 4.39 27.82
N ALA A 146 13.88 4.34 29.14
CA ALA A 146 14.33 5.37 30.07
C ALA A 146 15.53 4.90 30.89
N GLU A 147 16.53 5.78 31.01
CA GLU A 147 17.73 5.58 31.81
C GLU A 147 17.68 6.49 33.04
N PHE A 148 17.51 5.87 34.20
CA PHE A 148 17.49 6.54 35.50
C PHE A 148 18.89 6.52 36.08
N THR A 149 19.37 7.69 36.47
CA THR A 149 20.62 7.84 37.23
C THR A 149 20.25 8.22 38.66
N ASP A 150 20.95 7.66 39.64
CA ASP A 150 20.72 7.98 41.05
C ASP A 150 21.21 9.41 41.39
N PRO A 151 20.79 9.99 42.54
CA PRO A 151 21.19 11.34 42.93
C PRO A 151 22.71 11.54 43.07
N PHE A 152 23.48 10.49 43.37
CA PHE A 152 24.94 10.56 43.50
C PHE A 152 25.68 10.24 42.18
N GLY A 153 24.98 9.82 41.13
CA GLY A 153 25.57 9.47 39.83
C GLY A 153 26.47 8.22 39.86
N LEU A 154 26.30 7.36 40.86
CA LEU A 154 27.07 6.13 41.07
C LEU A 154 26.45 4.93 40.34
N GLY A 155 25.14 4.95 40.11
CA GLY A 155 24.38 3.88 39.51
C GLY A 155 23.41 4.34 38.42
N LYS A 156 23.11 3.43 37.51
CA LYS A 156 22.16 3.60 36.41
C LYS A 156 21.22 2.41 36.32
N SER A 157 19.97 2.66 35.93
CA SER A 157 18.98 1.61 35.68
C SER A 157 18.18 1.92 34.42
N ARG A 158 18.04 0.92 33.53
CA ARG A 158 17.32 1.05 32.26
C ARG A 158 15.96 0.36 32.37
N HIS A 159 14.89 1.10 32.10
CA HIS A 159 13.51 0.59 32.11
C HIS A 159 12.86 0.81 30.75
N VAL A 160 12.13 -0.20 30.28
CA VAL A 160 11.27 -0.08 29.09
C VAL A 160 9.92 0.44 29.55
N LEU A 161 9.45 1.51 28.92
CA LEU A 161 8.22 2.23 29.23
C LEU A 161 7.25 2.14 28.06
N GLY A 162 6.00 1.79 28.36
CA GLY A 162 4.95 1.65 27.34
C GLY A 162 5.15 0.44 26.42
N GLY A 163 4.35 0.39 25.36
CA GLY A 163 4.43 -0.60 24.29
C GLY A 163 4.89 0.00 22.97
N GLU A 164 4.73 -0.78 21.91
CA GLU A 164 4.86 -0.37 20.51
C GLU A 164 3.50 0.03 19.96
N ASP A 165 3.46 1.11 19.18
CA ASP A 165 2.28 1.54 18.43
C ASP A 165 2.56 1.35 16.93
N ALA A 166 1.59 0.81 16.19
CA ALA A 166 1.75 0.48 14.78
C ALA A 166 1.64 1.74 13.90
N LEU A 167 2.64 1.96 13.04
CA LEU A 167 2.64 2.96 11.98
C LEU A 167 2.51 2.25 10.63
N VAL A 168 1.46 2.57 9.88
CA VAL A 168 1.23 2.02 8.53
C VAL A 168 1.85 2.95 7.49
N VAL A 169 2.77 2.41 6.69
CA VAL A 169 3.36 3.10 5.55
C VAL A 169 2.77 2.52 4.26
N THR A 170 1.97 3.32 3.55
CA THR A 170 1.25 2.93 2.33
C THR A 170 2.08 3.21 1.08
N PRO A 171 1.84 2.50 -0.04
CA PRO A 171 2.44 2.89 -1.32
C PRO A 171 1.96 4.29 -1.72
N ALA A 172 2.87 5.11 -2.25
CA ALA A 172 2.54 6.43 -2.77
C ALA A 172 1.97 6.30 -4.20
N PRO A 173 0.74 6.79 -4.49
CA PRO A 173 0.22 6.82 -5.84
C PRO A 173 1.02 7.80 -6.70
N VAL A 174 1.20 7.46 -7.98
CA VAL A 174 1.76 8.35 -9.00
C VAL A 174 0.61 8.89 -9.83
N GLU A 175 0.59 10.20 -10.06
CA GLU A 175 -0.43 10.82 -10.90
C GLU A 175 -0.40 10.26 -12.33
N LEU A 176 -1.53 9.68 -12.75
CA LEU A 176 -1.75 9.22 -14.10
C LEU A 176 -2.50 10.31 -14.88
N LEU A 177 -1.91 10.79 -15.98
CA LEU A 177 -2.49 11.83 -16.82
C LEU A 177 -3.90 11.44 -17.31
N ALA A 178 -4.73 12.44 -17.55
CA ALA A 178 -6.13 12.23 -17.89
C ALA A 178 -6.30 11.49 -19.23
N SER A 179 -6.66 10.22 -19.12
CA SER A 179 -7.05 9.35 -20.22
C SER A 179 -8.48 9.57 -20.67
N PRO A 180 -8.79 9.46 -21.98
CA PRO A 180 -10.14 9.26 -22.48
C PRO A 180 -10.59 7.80 -22.29
N LEU A 181 -10.52 7.24 -21.07
CA LEU A 181 -11.39 6.13 -20.64
C LEU A 181 -12.89 6.46 -20.88
N SER A 182 -13.19 7.73 -21.17
CA SER A 182 -14.36 8.26 -21.87
C SER A 182 -14.77 7.52 -23.17
N GLY A 183 -13.92 6.69 -23.77
CA GLY A 183 -14.35 5.79 -24.85
C GLY A 183 -15.33 4.70 -24.38
N SER A 184 -15.28 4.30 -23.10
CA SER A 184 -16.29 3.43 -22.45
C SER A 184 -17.50 4.22 -21.93
N ARG A 185 -17.37 5.55 -21.76
CA ARG A 185 -18.55 6.42 -21.58
C ARG A 185 -19.48 6.39 -22.79
N GLY A 186 -19.05 5.87 -23.94
CA GLY A 186 -19.80 5.91 -25.19
C GLY A 186 -20.66 4.69 -25.53
N ASN A 187 -20.75 3.65 -24.67
CA ASN A 187 -21.67 2.53 -24.99
C ASN A 187 -22.48 1.98 -23.80
N ASP A 188 -21.96 1.99 -22.57
CA ASP A 188 -22.67 1.32 -21.45
C ASP A 188 -23.02 2.24 -20.26
N GLY A 189 -22.61 3.51 -20.27
CA GLY A 189 -22.92 4.46 -19.18
C GLY A 189 -23.55 5.78 -19.64
N LEU A 190 -23.54 6.05 -20.94
CA LEU A 190 -24.30 7.10 -21.57
C LEU A 190 -24.79 6.54 -22.90
N ALA A 191 -26.00 6.01 -22.92
CA ALA A 191 -26.89 6.28 -24.05
C ALA A 191 -27.27 7.78 -24.01
N ALA A 192 -26.27 8.67 -23.93
CA ALA A 192 -26.43 10.04 -24.35
C ALA A 192 -26.51 9.95 -25.86
N THR A 193 -27.75 9.78 -26.32
CA THR A 193 -28.22 10.22 -27.63
C THR A 193 -27.30 11.29 -28.14
N ARG A 194 -26.57 10.94 -29.20
CA ARG A 194 -25.83 11.88 -30.02
C ARG A 194 -26.76 13.06 -30.29
N ARG A 195 -26.52 14.17 -29.58
CA ARG A 195 -27.28 15.40 -29.68
C ARG A 195 -27.29 15.83 -31.14
N GLN A 196 -28.41 15.59 -31.83
CA GLN A 196 -28.83 16.49 -32.88
C GLN A 196 -29.27 17.76 -32.16
N ALA A 197 -28.72 18.90 -32.57
CA ALA A 197 -28.97 20.19 -31.97
C ALA A 197 -30.47 20.54 -31.99
N ASN A 198 -31.15 20.40 -30.85
CA ASN A 198 -32.28 21.21 -30.37
C ASN A 198 -32.70 20.69 -28.98
N PRO A 199 -32.50 21.44 -27.88
CA PRO A 199 -33.03 21.04 -26.58
C PRO A 199 -34.53 21.35 -26.57
N SER A 200 -35.36 20.36 -26.87
CA SER A 200 -36.76 20.40 -26.48
C SER A 200 -36.88 19.70 -25.12
N ASP A 201 -37.60 20.33 -24.19
CA ASP A 201 -37.88 19.85 -22.81
C ASP A 201 -38.71 18.53 -22.78
N ASP A 202 -38.96 17.93 -23.94
CA ASP A 202 -39.77 16.73 -24.19
C ASP A 202 -38.96 15.42 -24.30
N ASP A 203 -37.63 15.45 -24.32
CA ASP A 203 -36.81 14.26 -24.64
C ASP A 203 -36.40 13.43 -23.40
N VAL A 204 -37.35 13.23 -22.47
CA VAL A 204 -37.23 12.24 -21.40
C VAL A 204 -37.89 10.95 -21.90
N MET A 205 -37.19 9.81 -21.85
CA MET A 205 -37.82 8.51 -22.16
C MET A 205 -39.09 8.38 -21.31
N THR A 206 -40.25 8.31 -21.98
CA THR A 206 -41.54 8.17 -21.33
C THR A 206 -42.04 6.75 -21.52
N ARG A 207 -42.66 6.19 -20.48
CA ARG A 207 -43.29 4.87 -20.53
C ARG A 207 -44.75 4.97 -20.10
N GLU A 208 -45.56 4.01 -20.52
CA GLU A 208 -46.92 3.87 -20.04
C GLU A 208 -46.95 3.75 -18.51
N TYR A 209 -47.91 4.45 -17.91
CA TYR A 209 -48.22 4.39 -16.49
C TYR A 209 -48.66 2.98 -16.12
N ARG A 210 -48.00 2.38 -15.14
CA ARG A 210 -48.44 1.12 -14.54
C ARG A 210 -49.04 1.39 -13.17
N HIS A 211 -50.04 0.59 -12.82
CA HIS A 211 -50.70 0.70 -11.52
C HIS A 211 -49.66 0.50 -10.40
N GLY A 212 -49.37 1.56 -9.64
CA GLY A 212 -48.29 1.60 -8.64
C GLY A 212 -47.26 2.72 -8.86
N ASP A 213 -47.24 3.33 -10.05
CA ASP A 213 -46.41 4.50 -10.31
C ASP A 213 -46.97 5.74 -9.59
N SER A 214 -46.07 6.61 -9.11
CA SER A 214 -46.51 7.86 -8.47
C SER A 214 -47.09 8.83 -9.50
N MET A 215 -48.33 9.28 -9.27
CA MET A 215 -49.01 10.29 -10.10
C MET A 215 -48.20 11.60 -10.25
N ARG A 216 -47.27 11.90 -9.33
CA ARG A 216 -46.39 13.07 -9.38
C ARG A 216 -45.35 13.00 -10.50
N ARG A 217 -45.09 11.80 -11.04
CA ARG A 217 -44.10 11.55 -12.11
C ARG A 217 -44.73 11.51 -13.50
N VAL A 218 -46.03 11.79 -13.61
CA VAL A 218 -46.76 11.84 -14.88
C VAL A 218 -46.25 13.01 -15.73
N HIS A 219 -45.87 12.72 -16.97
CA HIS A 219 -45.51 13.71 -17.95
C HIS A 219 -46.78 14.19 -18.67
N TRP A 220 -47.39 15.26 -18.18
CA TRP A 220 -48.68 15.75 -18.70
C TRP A 220 -48.63 16.10 -20.19
N ALA A 221 -47.53 16.68 -20.70
CA ALA A 221 -47.41 17.00 -22.13
C ALA A 221 -47.35 15.75 -23.03
N ALA A 222 -46.70 14.67 -22.58
CA ALA A 222 -46.63 13.42 -23.33
C ALA A 222 -47.95 12.64 -23.22
N THR A 223 -48.56 12.68 -22.03
CA THR A 223 -49.91 12.16 -21.78
C THR A 223 -50.96 12.80 -22.70
N ALA A 224 -50.87 14.12 -22.89
CA ALA A 224 -51.80 14.85 -23.77
C ALA A 224 -51.63 14.48 -25.25
N ARG A 225 -50.42 14.10 -25.69
CA ARG A 225 -50.15 13.68 -27.08
C ARG A 225 -50.50 12.22 -27.36
N HIS A 226 -50.27 11.34 -26.38
CA HIS A 226 -50.47 9.89 -26.52
C HIS A 226 -51.84 9.41 -26.01
N SER A 227 -52.68 10.30 -25.47
CA SER A 227 -54.01 10.01 -24.90
C SER A 227 -54.05 8.93 -23.81
N GLU A 228 -52.89 8.53 -23.31
CA GLU A 228 -52.69 7.56 -22.22
C GLU A 228 -51.71 8.16 -21.20
N LEU A 229 -51.84 7.78 -19.92
CA LEU A 229 -50.97 8.31 -18.85
C LEU A 229 -49.52 7.87 -19.09
N MET A 230 -48.64 8.85 -19.33
CA MET A 230 -47.20 8.63 -19.53
C MET A 230 -46.42 9.05 -18.29
N VAL A 231 -45.48 8.24 -17.84
CA VAL A 231 -44.61 8.52 -16.69
C VAL A 231 -43.18 8.75 -17.18
N ARG A 232 -42.49 9.73 -16.59
CA ARG A 232 -41.06 9.95 -16.81
C ARG A 232 -40.28 8.71 -16.37
N GLN A 233 -39.56 8.06 -17.28
CA GLN A 233 -38.67 6.98 -16.92
C GLN A 233 -37.42 7.58 -16.26
N GLU A 234 -37.15 7.19 -15.01
CA GLU A 234 -35.90 7.54 -14.35
C GLU A 234 -34.76 6.81 -15.09
N GLU A 235 -33.89 7.56 -15.74
CA GLU A 235 -32.61 7.03 -16.22
C GLU A 235 -31.83 6.58 -14.99
N SER A 236 -31.65 5.27 -14.83
CA SER A 236 -30.82 4.74 -13.77
C SER A 236 -29.38 5.17 -14.04
N VAL A 237 -28.90 6.18 -13.30
CA VAL A 237 -27.50 6.59 -13.29
C VAL A 237 -26.68 5.40 -12.80
N THR A 238 -26.20 4.58 -13.73
CA THR A 238 -25.40 3.40 -13.40
C THR A 238 -24.02 3.90 -13.03
N THR A 239 -23.57 3.60 -11.81
CA THR A 239 -22.19 3.90 -11.41
C THR A 239 -21.26 3.10 -12.33
N PRO A 240 -20.28 3.74 -13.00
CA PRO A 240 -19.36 2.98 -13.84
C PRO A 240 -18.57 2.01 -12.97
N GLN A 241 -18.47 0.75 -13.38
CA GLN A 241 -17.69 -0.27 -12.67
C GLN A 241 -16.37 -0.49 -13.39
N ALA A 242 -15.32 -0.89 -12.67
CA ALA A 242 -14.04 -1.31 -13.23
C ALA A 242 -13.51 -2.50 -12.42
N THR A 243 -12.83 -3.42 -13.09
CA THR A 243 -12.20 -4.57 -12.44
C THR A 243 -10.69 -4.46 -12.56
N LEU A 244 -10.00 -4.51 -11.42
CA LEU A 244 -8.55 -4.52 -11.33
C LEU A 244 -8.10 -5.89 -10.81
N LEU A 245 -7.22 -6.52 -11.56
CA LEU A 245 -6.63 -7.81 -11.28
C LEU A 245 -5.15 -7.61 -10.94
N MET A 246 -4.69 -8.19 -9.84
CA MET A 246 -3.27 -8.17 -9.45
C MET A 246 -2.75 -9.59 -9.27
N ASP A 247 -1.67 -9.93 -10.00
CA ASP A 247 -0.91 -11.13 -9.70
C ASP A 247 -0.12 -10.92 -8.40
N GLN A 248 -0.13 -11.92 -7.54
CA GLN A 248 0.55 -11.90 -6.23
C GLN A 248 1.51 -13.09 -6.07
N ARG A 249 1.64 -13.95 -7.08
CA ARG A 249 2.41 -15.18 -6.97
C ARG A 249 3.90 -14.90 -6.85
N HIS A 250 4.55 -15.55 -5.90
CA HIS A 250 6.00 -15.44 -5.73
C HIS A 250 6.77 -15.83 -7.00
N GLY A 251 6.35 -16.89 -7.71
CA GLY A 251 6.99 -17.34 -8.95
C GLY A 251 6.98 -16.31 -10.08
N SER A 252 5.91 -15.50 -10.21
CA SER A 252 5.78 -14.50 -11.28
C SER A 252 6.70 -13.29 -11.08
N PHE A 253 7.05 -12.96 -9.83
CA PHE A 253 7.81 -11.75 -9.48
C PHE A 253 9.23 -12.03 -8.98
N SER A 254 9.69 -13.29 -9.00
CA SER A 254 11.00 -13.71 -8.49
C SER A 254 12.05 -14.00 -9.58
N THR A 255 11.82 -13.58 -10.82
CA THR A 255 12.61 -13.93 -12.01
C THR A 255 14.03 -13.29 -12.10
N GLY A 256 14.57 -12.76 -11.00
CA GLY A 256 15.85 -12.03 -10.97
C GLY A 256 16.86 -12.51 -9.90
N PHE A 257 18.14 -12.20 -10.13
CA PHE A 257 19.31 -12.54 -9.26
C PHE A 257 19.29 -11.89 -7.86
N MET A 258 18.23 -11.16 -7.51
CA MET A 258 18.07 -10.40 -6.26
C MET A 258 16.79 -10.79 -5.52
N ALA A 259 16.39 -12.06 -5.53
CA ALA A 259 15.44 -12.60 -4.54
C ALA A 259 16.13 -12.76 -3.18
N PHE A 260 16.74 -11.70 -2.64
CA PHE A 260 17.31 -11.72 -1.30
C PHE A 260 16.24 -11.30 -0.29
N GLY A 261 15.77 -12.29 0.46
CA GLY A 261 15.45 -12.25 1.88
C GLY A 261 14.57 -11.12 2.40
N ALA A 262 13.41 -11.50 2.95
CA ALA A 262 12.60 -10.76 3.92
C ALA A 262 13.25 -9.47 4.39
N ASP A 263 12.87 -8.39 3.73
CA ASP A 263 13.64 -7.17 3.64
C ASP A 263 13.49 -6.38 4.95
N GLY A 264 14.08 -6.85 6.07
CA GLY A 264 14.02 -6.27 7.43
C GLY A 264 12.62 -6.07 8.04
N ASN A 265 11.56 -6.22 7.26
CA ASN A 265 10.15 -5.96 7.57
C ASN A 265 9.38 -7.26 7.76
N GLY A 266 10.00 -8.41 7.47
CA GLY A 266 9.33 -9.70 7.36
C GLY A 266 8.57 -9.91 6.05
N LEU A 267 8.29 -8.84 5.29
CA LEU A 267 7.54 -8.93 4.02
C LEU A 267 8.32 -9.65 2.93
N SER A 268 7.67 -10.61 2.26
CA SER A 268 8.14 -11.22 1.02
C SER A 268 7.79 -10.32 -0.17
N THR A 269 8.79 -9.63 -0.74
CA THR A 269 8.61 -8.69 -1.86
C THR A 269 9.78 -8.73 -2.85
N SER A 270 9.61 -8.14 -4.02
CA SER A 270 10.64 -7.94 -5.04
C SER A 270 10.48 -6.58 -5.75
N PRO A 271 11.51 -6.02 -6.41
CA PRO A 271 11.39 -4.73 -7.11
C PRO A 271 10.29 -4.68 -8.17
N THR A 272 10.06 -5.78 -8.88
CA THR A 272 8.95 -5.91 -9.85
C THR A 272 7.60 -5.91 -9.14
N PHE A 273 7.50 -6.54 -7.96
CA PHE A 273 6.28 -6.54 -7.17
C PHE A 273 5.98 -5.17 -6.53
N GLU A 274 7.00 -4.48 -6.00
CA GLU A 274 6.88 -3.09 -5.51
C GLU A 274 6.34 -2.17 -6.61
N TRP A 275 6.87 -2.29 -7.83
CA TRP A 275 6.38 -1.52 -8.98
C TRP A 275 4.91 -1.84 -9.30
N ALA A 276 4.54 -3.13 -9.28
CA ALA A 276 3.16 -3.57 -9.49
C ALA A 276 2.21 -3.02 -8.42
N VAL A 277 2.61 -3.01 -7.15
CA VAL A 277 1.85 -2.42 -6.04
C VAL A 277 1.66 -0.92 -6.25
N THR A 278 2.71 -0.19 -6.64
CA THR A 278 2.59 1.24 -7.00
C THR A 278 1.66 1.44 -8.20
N ALA A 279 1.73 0.57 -9.20
CA ALA A 279 0.85 0.62 -10.37
C ALA A 279 -0.62 0.43 -9.99
N VAL A 280 -0.92 -0.62 -9.22
CA VAL A 280 -2.26 -0.92 -8.69
C VAL A 280 -2.78 0.24 -7.84
N MET A 281 -1.95 0.79 -6.93
CA MET A 281 -2.34 1.95 -6.11
C MET A 281 -2.70 3.16 -6.98
N SER A 282 -1.85 3.49 -7.95
CA SER A 282 -2.05 4.64 -8.84
C SER A 282 -3.30 4.48 -9.72
N ILE A 283 -3.50 3.28 -10.29
CA ILE A 283 -4.67 2.95 -11.12
C ILE A 283 -5.95 2.99 -10.27
N SER A 284 -5.90 2.45 -9.05
CA SER A 284 -7.03 2.46 -8.12
C SER A 284 -7.44 3.88 -7.75
N THR A 285 -6.48 4.73 -7.39
CA THR A 285 -6.72 6.16 -7.14
C THR A 285 -7.32 6.85 -8.36
N HIS A 286 -6.74 6.63 -9.54
CA HIS A 286 -7.20 7.23 -10.79
C HIS A 286 -8.65 6.84 -11.17
N LEU A 287 -9.05 5.59 -10.92
CA LEU A 287 -10.40 5.09 -11.19
C LEU A 287 -11.40 5.60 -10.13
N LEU A 288 -11.03 5.55 -8.85
CA LEU A 288 -11.89 5.99 -7.75
C LEU A 288 -12.15 7.51 -7.81
N GLU A 289 -11.16 8.32 -8.16
CA GLU A 289 -11.33 9.77 -8.39
C GLU A 289 -12.31 10.08 -9.53
N ARG A 290 -12.50 9.13 -10.46
CA ARG A 290 -13.48 9.22 -11.56
C ARG A 290 -14.84 8.63 -11.19
N ASN A 291 -15.06 8.30 -9.92
CA ASN A 291 -16.27 7.65 -9.39
C ASN A 291 -16.55 6.27 -9.99
N TYR A 292 -15.51 5.52 -10.38
CA TYR A 292 -15.69 4.10 -10.66
C TYR A 292 -15.91 3.33 -9.35
N ALA A 293 -16.85 2.39 -9.33
CA ALA A 293 -16.86 1.33 -8.34
C ALA A 293 -15.80 0.30 -8.75
N LEU A 294 -14.76 0.14 -7.92
CA LEU A 294 -13.58 -0.64 -8.25
C LEU A 294 -13.66 -2.03 -7.61
N ARG A 295 -13.73 -3.07 -8.42
CA ARG A 295 -13.57 -4.44 -7.95
C ARG A 295 -12.10 -4.83 -8.01
N PHE A 296 -11.53 -5.26 -6.88
CA PHE A 296 -10.11 -5.57 -6.77
C PHE A 296 -9.88 -7.05 -6.46
N LEU A 297 -9.38 -7.80 -7.44
CA LEU A 297 -9.26 -9.26 -7.43
C LEU A 297 -7.80 -9.72 -7.56
N ASP A 298 -7.51 -10.91 -7.04
CA ASP A 298 -6.26 -11.62 -7.26
C ASP A 298 -6.32 -12.55 -8.49
N HIS A 299 -5.18 -13.18 -8.79
CA HIS A 299 -5.01 -14.17 -9.87
C HIS A 299 -5.96 -15.40 -9.83
N HIS A 300 -6.66 -15.67 -8.73
CA HIS A 300 -7.70 -16.71 -8.63
C HIS A 300 -9.13 -16.15 -8.65
N GLY A 301 -9.27 -14.82 -8.76
CA GLY A 301 -10.53 -14.13 -8.65
C GLY A 301 -10.97 -13.87 -7.21
N ALA A 302 -10.21 -14.22 -6.18
CA ALA A 302 -10.52 -13.89 -4.79
C ALA A 302 -10.28 -12.37 -4.51
N PRO A 303 -10.81 -11.80 -3.40
CA PRO A 303 -10.49 -10.42 -3.03
C PRO A 303 -8.97 -10.22 -2.92
N ALA A 304 -8.42 -9.23 -3.62
CA ALA A 304 -6.97 -9.06 -3.70
C ALA A 304 -6.29 -8.80 -2.35
N LEU A 305 -7.02 -8.21 -1.40
CA LEU A 305 -6.50 -7.82 -0.09
C LEU A 305 -6.73 -8.88 0.99
N LEU A 306 -7.26 -10.06 0.63
CA LEU A 306 -7.64 -11.13 1.56
C LEU A 306 -6.50 -11.56 2.49
N HIS A 307 -5.26 -11.58 1.97
CA HIS A 307 -4.09 -12.02 2.70
C HIS A 307 -3.22 -10.89 3.25
N SER A 308 -3.64 -9.63 3.09
CA SER A 308 -2.89 -8.50 3.65
C SER A 308 -3.23 -8.31 5.14
N PRO A 309 -2.23 -8.31 6.03
CA PRO A 309 -2.47 -8.09 7.46
C PRO A 309 -2.83 -6.63 7.79
N SER A 310 -2.61 -5.68 6.88
CA SER A 310 -2.96 -4.27 7.07
C SER A 310 -4.28 -3.87 6.43
N ALA A 311 -4.97 -4.78 5.74
CA ALA A 311 -6.25 -4.47 5.13
C ALA A 311 -7.35 -4.24 6.19
N PRO A 312 -8.04 -3.10 6.18
CA PRO A 312 -9.16 -2.86 7.10
C PRO A 312 -10.35 -3.78 6.81
N PHE A 313 -10.59 -4.08 5.52
CA PHE A 313 -11.69 -4.93 5.04
C PHE A 313 -11.17 -5.98 4.04
N PRO A 314 -10.48 -7.04 4.50
CA PRO A 314 -9.77 -7.98 3.62
C PRO A 314 -10.68 -8.80 2.71
N SER A 315 -11.92 -9.05 3.10
CA SER A 315 -12.91 -9.81 2.31
C SER A 315 -13.71 -8.94 1.33
N GLU A 316 -13.52 -7.63 1.34
CA GLU A 316 -14.25 -6.71 0.48
C GLU A 316 -13.62 -6.71 -0.92
N GLU A 317 -14.42 -7.05 -1.92
CA GLU A 317 -13.99 -7.05 -3.33
C GLU A 317 -14.23 -5.69 -3.98
N GLU A 318 -15.34 -5.04 -3.65
CA GLU A 318 -15.82 -3.83 -4.29
C GLU A 318 -15.57 -2.62 -3.41
N HIS A 319 -14.83 -1.65 -3.95
CA HIS A 319 -14.39 -0.47 -3.25
C HIS A 319 -15.00 0.76 -3.94
N GLN A 320 -15.77 1.54 -3.18
CA GLN A 320 -16.39 2.77 -3.66
C GLN A 320 -16.52 3.80 -2.53
N GLY A 321 -16.54 5.08 -2.89
CA GLY A 321 -16.90 6.17 -1.97
C GLY A 321 -15.73 6.77 -1.21
N GLN A 322 -16.06 7.56 -0.19
CA GLN A 322 -15.07 8.28 0.62
C GLN A 322 -14.29 7.29 1.49
N GLY A 323 -12.96 7.25 1.32
CA GLY A 323 -12.09 6.35 2.07
C GLY A 323 -11.69 5.06 1.34
N ALA A 324 -12.29 4.75 0.18
CA ALA A 324 -11.89 3.59 -0.63
C ALA A 324 -10.41 3.62 -1.01
N VAL A 325 -9.89 4.79 -1.41
CA VAL A 325 -8.46 4.99 -1.71
C VAL A 325 -7.59 4.72 -0.49
N ALA A 326 -7.98 5.21 0.69
CA ALA A 326 -7.24 5.00 1.92
C ALA A 326 -7.26 3.53 2.37
N GLY A 327 -8.40 2.85 2.24
CA GLY A 327 -8.54 1.43 2.56
C GLY A 327 -7.70 0.53 1.66
N ILE A 328 -7.67 0.81 0.34
CA ILE A 328 -6.78 0.12 -0.60
C ILE A 328 -5.32 0.43 -0.28
N ALA A 329 -4.96 1.69 -0.02
CA ALA A 329 -3.59 2.08 0.34
C ALA A 329 -3.11 1.37 1.61
N GLU A 330 -3.95 1.30 2.64
CA GLU A 330 -3.68 0.58 3.88
C GLU A 330 -3.58 -0.93 3.63
N GLY A 331 -4.47 -1.51 2.84
CA GLY A 331 -4.40 -2.92 2.44
C GLY A 331 -3.15 -3.27 1.63
N LEU A 332 -2.69 -2.39 0.75
CA LEU A 332 -1.46 -2.61 -0.01
C LEU A 332 -0.19 -2.44 0.85
N ALA A 333 -0.26 -1.73 1.97
CA ALA A 333 0.90 -1.42 2.82
C ALA A 333 1.66 -2.68 3.26
N ALA A 334 0.95 -3.71 3.71
CA ALA A 334 1.53 -4.98 4.15
C ALA A 334 1.25 -6.17 3.22
N LEU A 335 0.80 -5.91 1.98
CA LEU A 335 0.58 -7.00 1.02
C LEU A 335 1.92 -7.66 0.64
N GLU A 336 1.98 -8.98 0.77
CA GLU A 336 3.15 -9.80 0.49
C GLU A 336 2.92 -10.67 -0.74
N LEU A 337 4.01 -11.15 -1.35
CA LEU A 337 3.94 -12.20 -2.37
C LEU A 337 3.34 -13.47 -1.75
N ALA A 338 2.31 -14.00 -2.40
CA ALA A 338 1.67 -15.25 -2.03
C ALA A 338 2.72 -16.38 -2.04
N PRO A 339 2.86 -17.12 -0.92
CA PRO A 339 3.86 -18.17 -0.80
C PRO A 339 3.59 -19.26 -1.85
N GLU A 340 4.65 -19.81 -2.44
CA GLU A 340 4.52 -21.03 -3.24
C GLU A 340 3.84 -22.10 -2.37
N GLY A 341 2.70 -22.61 -2.84
CA GLY A 341 1.92 -23.64 -2.13
C GLY A 341 2.83 -24.81 -1.74
N GLY A 342 3.14 -24.94 -0.46
CA GLY A 342 3.91 -26.07 0.08
C GLY A 342 4.88 -25.80 1.22
N ARG A 343 5.31 -24.56 1.50
CA ARG A 343 6.39 -24.32 2.51
C ARG A 343 5.97 -23.91 3.92
N ARG A 344 4.71 -23.52 4.17
CA ARG A 344 4.31 -23.00 5.50
C ARG A 344 4.02 -24.07 6.56
N SER A 345 3.65 -25.29 6.18
CA SER A 345 3.28 -26.34 7.14
C SER A 345 4.45 -26.83 8.01
N GLN A 346 5.70 -26.80 7.53
CA GLN A 346 6.85 -27.29 8.32
C GLN A 346 7.63 -26.19 9.07
N ALA A 347 7.53 -24.93 8.64
CA ALA A 347 8.26 -23.82 9.26
C ALA A 347 7.52 -23.28 10.51
N GLU A 348 6.19 -23.30 10.53
CA GLU A 348 5.41 -22.86 11.69
C GLU A 348 5.51 -23.82 12.89
N GLU A 349 5.74 -25.13 12.68
CA GLU A 349 5.95 -26.10 13.77
C GLU A 349 7.33 -25.95 14.45
N ARG A 350 8.37 -25.54 13.72
CA ARG A 350 9.73 -25.38 14.29
C ARG A 350 9.97 -24.01 14.93
N ALA A 351 9.26 -22.96 14.52
CA ALA A 351 9.42 -21.60 15.05
C ALA A 351 8.76 -21.36 16.42
N GLY A 352 7.95 -22.31 16.92
CA GLY A 352 7.27 -22.23 18.22
C GLY A 352 8.18 -22.20 19.46
N SER A 353 9.50 -22.30 19.29
CA SER A 353 10.45 -22.48 20.39
C SER A 353 11.42 -21.31 20.62
N THR A 354 11.50 -20.27 19.78
CA THR A 354 12.51 -19.21 20.00
C THR A 354 12.17 -17.84 19.41
N VAL A 355 11.19 -17.12 19.98
CA VAL A 355 11.14 -15.65 19.84
C VAL A 355 10.72 -15.01 21.17
N ILE A 356 11.65 -14.29 21.77
CA ILE A 356 11.51 -13.54 23.02
C ILE A 356 10.79 -12.21 22.75
N ARG A 357 9.71 -11.96 23.52
CA ARG A 357 9.07 -10.67 23.88
C ARG A 357 8.90 -9.60 22.78
N ALA A 358 7.95 -9.81 21.86
CA ALA A 358 7.15 -8.72 21.28
C ALA A 358 5.89 -8.48 22.12
N GLY A 359 5.51 -7.22 22.36
CA GLY A 359 4.43 -6.80 23.28
C GLY A 359 3.03 -7.30 22.90
N GLU A 360 2.14 -7.38 23.90
CA GLU A 360 0.78 -7.93 23.74
C GLU A 360 -0.13 -7.15 22.79
N ALA A 361 0.14 -5.86 22.52
CA ALA A 361 -0.64 -5.04 21.60
C ALA A 361 -0.43 -5.44 20.12
N ALA A 362 0.83 -5.62 19.69
CA ALA A 362 1.15 -6.17 18.38
C ALA A 362 0.62 -7.61 18.23
N ARG A 363 0.66 -8.40 19.32
CA ARG A 363 0.02 -9.73 19.35
C ARG A 363 -1.50 -9.64 19.22
N GLN A 364 -2.16 -8.68 19.85
CA GLN A 364 -3.61 -8.53 19.78
C GLN A 364 -4.07 -8.07 18.39
N ALA A 365 -3.35 -7.15 17.75
CA ALA A 365 -3.58 -6.79 16.34
C ALA A 365 -3.38 -8.02 15.45
N ALA A 366 -2.22 -8.68 15.52
CA ALA A 366 -1.91 -9.88 14.75
C ALA A 366 -2.90 -11.04 15.03
N ARG A 367 -3.42 -11.19 16.25
CA ARG A 367 -4.35 -12.26 16.65
C ARG A 367 -5.80 -11.95 16.29
N ARG A 368 -6.18 -10.67 16.21
CA ARG A 368 -7.47 -10.22 15.66
C ARG A 368 -7.49 -10.42 14.14
N ILE A 369 -6.37 -10.12 13.47
CA ILE A 369 -6.12 -10.40 12.04
C ILE A 369 -6.13 -11.93 11.78
N ARG A 370 -5.46 -12.73 12.62
CA ARG A 370 -5.37 -14.20 12.44
C ARG A 370 -6.69 -14.94 12.66
N ARG A 371 -7.62 -14.40 13.46
CA ARG A 371 -8.96 -14.98 13.61
C ARG A 371 -9.87 -14.71 12.42
N SER A 372 -9.69 -13.58 11.72
CA SER A 372 -10.46 -13.27 10.52
C SER A 372 -10.06 -14.15 9.33
N ALA A 373 -8.80 -14.57 9.26
CA ALA A 373 -8.29 -15.46 8.21
C ALA A 373 -8.56 -16.96 8.46
N ALA A 374 -9.05 -17.33 9.65
CA ALA A 374 -9.22 -18.73 10.05
C ALA A 374 -10.58 -19.35 9.64
N ASP A 375 -11.47 -18.58 9.02
CA ASP A 375 -12.86 -18.99 8.74
C ASP A 375 -13.16 -19.22 7.24
N THR A 376 -12.14 -19.41 6.41
CA THR A 376 -12.33 -19.73 4.98
C THR A 376 -12.36 -21.25 4.77
N PRO A 377 -13.40 -21.82 4.11
CA PRO A 377 -13.44 -23.26 3.83
C PRO A 377 -12.27 -23.66 2.92
N GLN A 378 -11.39 -24.52 3.45
CA GLN A 378 -10.29 -25.13 2.70
C GLN A 378 -10.84 -26.23 1.78
N GLY A 379 -11.25 -25.85 0.57
CA GLY A 379 -11.43 -26.77 -0.55
C GLY A 379 -10.26 -26.62 -1.53
N VAL A 380 -9.24 -27.44 -1.40
CA VAL A 380 -8.03 -27.40 -2.24
C VAL A 380 -8.27 -28.19 -3.53
N HIS A 381 -8.77 -27.53 -4.57
CA HIS A 381 -8.33 -27.82 -5.93
C HIS A 381 -7.16 -26.88 -6.23
N HIS A 382 -6.09 -27.37 -6.86
CA HIS A 382 -5.04 -26.50 -7.42
C HIS A 382 -5.68 -25.69 -8.55
N ALA A 383 -6.38 -24.61 -8.22
CA ALA A 383 -6.97 -23.72 -9.20
C ALA A 383 -5.82 -23.14 -10.03
N ALA A 384 -5.87 -23.33 -11.35
CA ALA A 384 -4.91 -22.71 -12.25
C ALA A 384 -5.05 -21.18 -12.13
N ALA A 385 -3.92 -20.46 -12.15
CA ALA A 385 -3.96 -19.00 -12.18
C ALA A 385 -4.71 -18.53 -13.44
N PHE A 386 -5.61 -17.56 -13.27
CA PHE A 386 -6.48 -17.06 -14.34
C PHE A 386 -7.40 -18.14 -14.95
N GLY A 387 -7.70 -19.20 -14.20
CA GLY A 387 -8.56 -20.31 -14.62
C GLY A 387 -10.06 -20.01 -14.43
N ASP A 388 -10.85 -21.10 -14.43
CA ASP A 388 -12.31 -21.05 -14.45
C ASP A 388 -12.92 -20.24 -13.31
N ASP A 389 -12.36 -20.30 -12.09
CA ASP A 389 -12.88 -19.53 -10.94
C ASP A 389 -12.88 -18.01 -11.19
N LEU A 390 -11.84 -17.50 -11.86
CA LEU A 390 -11.77 -16.09 -12.24
C LEU A 390 -12.82 -15.80 -13.33
N LEU A 391 -12.91 -16.66 -14.34
CA LEU A 391 -13.84 -16.48 -15.45
C LEU A 391 -15.29 -16.53 -14.98
N ASP A 392 -15.66 -17.48 -14.12
CA ASP A 392 -16.98 -17.59 -13.52
C ASP A 392 -17.34 -16.35 -12.71
N LYS A 393 -16.38 -15.79 -11.97
CA LYS A 393 -16.58 -14.50 -11.30
C LYS A 393 -16.79 -13.36 -12.28
N LEU A 394 -16.03 -13.30 -13.37
CA LEU A 394 -16.19 -12.27 -14.38
C LEU A 394 -17.54 -12.41 -15.12
N VAL A 395 -17.99 -13.64 -15.39
CA VAL A 395 -19.29 -13.95 -15.99
C VAL A 395 -20.44 -13.50 -15.09
N ALA A 396 -20.31 -13.69 -13.78
CA ALA A 396 -21.32 -13.28 -12.82
C ALA A 396 -21.51 -11.75 -12.74
N MET A 397 -20.63 -10.95 -13.35
CA MET A 397 -20.69 -9.50 -13.31
C MET A 397 -21.80 -8.95 -14.22
N ARG A 398 -22.70 -8.15 -13.63
CA ARG A 398 -23.82 -7.52 -14.36
C ARG A 398 -23.41 -6.38 -15.29
N HIS A 399 -22.28 -5.70 -15.02
CA HIS A 399 -21.85 -4.52 -15.77
C HIS A 399 -20.41 -4.67 -16.28
N ARG A 400 -20.20 -4.45 -17.58
CA ARG A 400 -18.91 -4.66 -18.28
C ARG A 400 -18.02 -3.42 -18.17
N GLY A 401 -17.37 -3.26 -17.03
CA GLY A 401 -16.32 -2.25 -16.82
C GLY A 401 -15.04 -2.52 -17.63
N PRO A 402 -14.08 -1.58 -17.66
CA PRO A 402 -12.73 -1.91 -18.10
C PRO A 402 -12.12 -2.95 -17.13
N LEU A 403 -11.45 -3.94 -17.71
CA LEU A 403 -10.69 -4.97 -17.01
C LEU A 403 -9.20 -4.61 -17.13
N ILE A 404 -8.54 -4.43 -16.00
CA ILE A 404 -7.12 -4.02 -15.95
C ILE A 404 -6.36 -5.08 -15.17
N ALA A 405 -5.33 -5.67 -15.76
CA ALA A 405 -4.51 -6.70 -15.14
C ALA A 405 -3.07 -6.19 -14.95
N VAL A 406 -2.56 -6.23 -13.73
CA VAL A 406 -1.16 -5.97 -13.39
C VAL A 406 -0.53 -7.29 -12.96
N LEU A 407 0.40 -7.78 -13.78
CA LEU A 407 0.88 -9.16 -13.74
C LEU A 407 2.39 -9.21 -13.54
N GLY A 408 2.90 -10.28 -12.93
CA GLY A 408 4.31 -10.63 -13.02
C GLY A 408 4.60 -11.37 -14.34
N VAL A 409 5.76 -12.00 -14.45
CA VAL A 409 6.07 -12.87 -15.59
C VAL A 409 5.13 -14.08 -15.58
N ILE A 410 4.29 -14.18 -16.61
CA ILE A 410 3.35 -15.28 -16.79
C ILE A 410 3.83 -16.28 -17.85
N THR A 411 3.35 -17.51 -17.76
CA THR A 411 3.60 -18.53 -18.81
C THR A 411 2.74 -18.27 -20.05
N THR A 412 3.08 -18.90 -21.18
CA THR A 412 2.24 -18.82 -22.38
C THR A 412 0.88 -19.50 -22.21
N GLU A 413 0.78 -20.49 -21.31
CA GLU A 413 -0.49 -21.14 -20.99
C GLU A 413 -1.38 -20.21 -20.17
N GLU A 414 -0.82 -19.59 -19.13
CA GLU A 414 -1.51 -18.56 -18.33
C GLU A 414 -1.95 -17.37 -19.17
N ALA A 415 -1.13 -16.94 -20.14
CA ALA A 415 -1.51 -15.89 -21.09
C ALA A 415 -2.74 -16.29 -21.93
N ARG A 416 -2.88 -17.57 -22.31
CA ARG A 416 -4.09 -18.06 -23.02
C ARG A 416 -5.28 -18.19 -22.09
N SER A 417 -5.09 -18.59 -20.84
CA SER A 417 -6.17 -18.62 -19.84
C SER A 417 -6.70 -17.22 -19.55
N LEU A 418 -5.81 -16.24 -19.40
CA LEU A 418 -6.19 -14.83 -19.23
C LEU A 418 -6.78 -14.22 -20.51
N ALA A 419 -6.38 -14.69 -21.70
CA ALA A 419 -6.86 -14.19 -22.97
C ALA A 419 -8.39 -14.21 -23.07
N SER A 420 -9.06 -15.28 -22.62
CA SER A 420 -10.53 -15.40 -22.63
C SER A 420 -11.23 -14.36 -21.74
N ALA A 421 -10.53 -13.78 -20.76
CA ALA A 421 -11.12 -12.79 -19.88
C ALA A 421 -11.41 -11.44 -20.58
N SER A 422 -10.88 -11.20 -21.79
CA SER A 422 -11.17 -9.97 -22.55
C SER A 422 -12.65 -9.87 -22.97
N ASP A 423 -13.32 -11.00 -23.21
CA ASP A 423 -14.72 -11.05 -23.65
C ASP A 423 -15.71 -10.57 -22.59
N TYR A 424 -15.29 -10.50 -21.32
CA TYR A 424 -16.13 -10.11 -20.19
C TYR A 424 -15.97 -8.62 -19.78
N GLY A 425 -14.97 -7.92 -20.31
CA GLY A 425 -14.77 -6.48 -20.09
C GLY A 425 -15.24 -5.63 -21.27
N SER A 426 -15.47 -4.32 -21.04
CA SER A 426 -15.67 -3.38 -22.17
C SER A 426 -14.37 -3.00 -22.87
N ALA A 427 -13.26 -3.04 -22.14
CA ALA A 427 -11.90 -2.92 -22.64
C ALA A 427 -10.96 -3.68 -21.69
N ALA A 428 -10.03 -4.45 -22.25
CA ALA A 428 -9.07 -5.23 -21.48
C ALA A 428 -7.65 -4.63 -21.62
N TYR A 429 -6.99 -4.38 -20.50
CA TYR A 429 -5.65 -3.82 -20.41
C TYR A 429 -4.76 -4.71 -19.56
N ALA A 430 -3.54 -4.99 -20.01
CA ALA A 430 -2.58 -5.79 -19.27
C ALA A 430 -1.21 -5.11 -19.19
N ILE A 431 -0.62 -5.09 -17.99
CA ILE A 431 0.76 -4.68 -17.75
C ILE A 431 1.51 -5.88 -17.18
N ILE A 432 2.46 -6.41 -17.94
CA ILE A 432 3.37 -7.46 -17.48
C ILE A 432 4.64 -6.80 -16.92
N VAL A 433 4.88 -6.96 -15.64
CA VAL A 433 6.06 -6.39 -14.96
C VAL A 433 7.17 -7.43 -14.94
N ALA A 434 8.28 -7.13 -15.60
CA ALA A 434 9.42 -8.04 -15.74
C ALA A 434 10.74 -7.27 -15.74
N GLU A 435 11.81 -7.86 -15.19
CA GLU A 435 13.14 -7.24 -15.28
C GLU A 435 13.59 -7.03 -16.73
N ARG A 436 13.20 -7.95 -17.62
CA ARG A 436 13.51 -7.92 -19.05
C ARG A 436 12.22 -7.96 -19.89
N PRO A 437 11.60 -6.80 -20.16
CA PRO A 437 10.34 -6.71 -20.89
C PRO A 437 10.33 -7.40 -22.26
N ALA A 438 11.48 -7.49 -22.94
CA ALA A 438 11.62 -8.13 -24.25
C ALA A 438 11.37 -9.65 -24.22
N GLU A 439 11.58 -10.32 -23.09
CA GLU A 439 11.36 -11.77 -22.96
C GLU A 439 9.86 -12.12 -22.90
N CYS A 440 8.99 -11.16 -22.61
CA CYS A 440 7.54 -11.34 -22.52
C CYS A 440 6.80 -11.20 -23.86
N GLN A 441 7.53 -11.04 -24.98
CA GLN A 441 6.91 -10.72 -26.28
C GLN A 441 5.87 -11.77 -26.72
N ARG A 442 6.15 -13.07 -26.55
CA ARG A 442 5.19 -14.13 -26.92
C ARG A 442 3.88 -14.04 -26.16
N GLN A 443 3.95 -13.76 -24.85
CA GLN A 443 2.78 -13.60 -23.99
C GLN A 443 1.99 -12.35 -24.37
N LEU A 444 2.68 -11.24 -24.67
CA LEU A 444 2.05 -10.01 -25.16
C LEU A 444 1.32 -10.22 -26.47
N ASP A 445 1.89 -10.97 -27.41
CA ASP A 445 1.26 -11.27 -28.70
C ASP A 445 -0.01 -12.10 -28.51
N ILE A 446 0.03 -13.15 -27.66
CA ILE A 446 -1.15 -13.95 -27.30
C ILE A 446 -2.28 -13.08 -26.74
N LEU A 447 -1.96 -12.18 -25.81
CA LEU A 447 -2.96 -11.30 -25.20
C LEU A 447 -3.52 -10.31 -26.23
N ARG A 448 -2.67 -9.70 -27.06
CA ARG A 448 -3.07 -8.75 -28.10
C ARG A 448 -3.96 -9.38 -29.17
N ASP A 449 -3.65 -10.61 -29.59
CA ASP A 449 -4.46 -11.37 -30.54
C ASP A 449 -5.86 -11.65 -29.98
N ALA A 450 -5.99 -11.76 -28.66
CA ALA A 450 -7.28 -11.90 -27.96
C ALA A 450 -7.96 -10.56 -27.60
N GLY A 451 -7.46 -9.43 -28.12
CA GLY A 451 -8.05 -8.11 -27.93
C GLY A 451 -7.61 -7.35 -26.67
N TRP A 452 -6.62 -7.87 -25.93
CA TRP A 452 -6.03 -7.12 -24.82
C TRP A 452 -5.07 -6.03 -25.31
N HIS A 453 -5.14 -4.87 -24.66
CA HIS A 453 -4.11 -3.86 -24.76
C HIS A 453 -2.99 -4.23 -23.77
N ALA A 454 -2.01 -5.00 -24.24
CA ALA A 454 -0.95 -5.53 -23.40
C ALA A 454 0.39 -4.81 -23.63
N THR A 455 1.08 -4.47 -22.55
CA THR A 455 2.45 -3.92 -22.55
C THR A 455 3.30 -4.56 -21.47
N ALA A 456 4.62 -4.53 -21.63
CA ALA A 456 5.56 -4.96 -20.60
C ALA A 456 6.33 -3.76 -20.03
N ALA A 457 6.57 -3.78 -18.71
CA ALA A 457 7.24 -2.71 -17.98
C ALA A 457 8.38 -3.28 -17.12
N SER A 458 9.51 -2.58 -17.11
CA SER A 458 10.60 -2.84 -16.16
C SER A 458 10.39 -2.06 -14.86
N PRO A 459 10.98 -2.48 -13.72
CA PRO A 459 10.93 -1.71 -12.47
C PRO A 459 11.47 -0.28 -12.59
N ALA A 460 12.33 0.00 -13.58
CA ALA A 460 12.86 1.34 -13.85
C ALA A 460 11.95 2.21 -14.74
N ALA A 461 10.89 1.63 -15.31
CA ALA A 461 9.99 2.34 -16.21
C ALA A 461 9.07 3.30 -15.43
N ARG A 462 8.80 4.48 -16.00
CA ARG A 462 7.86 5.44 -15.40
C ARG A 462 6.42 5.01 -15.69
N LEU A 463 5.66 4.74 -14.63
CA LEU A 463 4.27 4.29 -14.73
C LEU A 463 3.39 5.20 -15.61
N PRO A 464 3.41 6.55 -15.51
CA PRO A 464 2.57 7.40 -16.36
C PRO A 464 2.83 7.23 -17.86
N ALA A 465 4.08 6.91 -18.25
CA ALA A 465 4.43 6.68 -19.66
C ALA A 465 3.91 5.32 -20.16
N ILE A 466 4.01 4.28 -19.32
CA ILE A 466 3.46 2.95 -19.62
C ILE A 466 1.93 3.02 -19.75
N TRP A 467 1.30 3.73 -18.81
CA TRP A 467 -0.15 3.95 -18.81
C TRP A 467 -0.62 4.67 -20.07
N ALA A 468 0.00 5.79 -20.44
CA ALA A 468 -0.31 6.51 -21.67
C ALA A 468 -0.07 5.64 -22.93
N GLY A 469 0.97 4.80 -22.93
CA GLY A 469 1.29 3.91 -24.07
C GLY A 469 0.23 2.85 -24.34
N LEU A 470 -0.41 2.31 -23.29
CA LEU A 470 -1.55 1.39 -23.43
C LEU A 470 -2.73 2.02 -24.17
N GLU A 471 -2.87 3.33 -24.07
CA GLU A 471 -4.00 4.09 -24.60
C GLU A 471 -3.80 4.52 -26.06
N TYR A 472 -2.57 4.80 -26.49
CA TYR A 472 -2.27 5.09 -27.89
C TYR A 472 -2.55 3.90 -28.82
N ALA A 473 -2.35 2.67 -28.33
CA ALA A 473 -2.70 1.46 -29.08
C ALA A 473 -4.21 1.36 -29.38
N VAL A 474 -5.06 1.79 -28.43
CA VAL A 474 -6.54 1.82 -28.58
C VAL A 474 -6.95 2.76 -29.72
N GLY A 475 -6.31 3.93 -29.82
CA GLY A 475 -6.61 4.94 -30.83
C GLY A 475 -6.25 4.51 -32.27
N GLN A 476 -5.14 3.78 -32.43
CA GLN A 476 -4.72 3.27 -33.75
C GLN A 476 -5.60 2.11 -34.23
N ALA A 477 -5.97 1.17 -33.35
CA ALA A 477 -6.85 0.05 -33.70
C ALA A 477 -8.23 0.52 -34.19
N ARG A 478 -8.81 1.55 -33.54
CA ARG A 478 -10.09 2.14 -33.98
C ARG A 478 -10.00 2.84 -35.35
N ASN A 479 -8.90 3.55 -35.61
CA ASN A 479 -8.72 4.23 -36.90
C ASN A 479 -8.45 3.26 -38.06
N GLY A 480 -7.78 2.13 -37.81
CA GLY A 480 -7.57 1.06 -38.78
C GLY A 480 -8.87 0.36 -39.21
N ASN A 481 -9.75 0.03 -38.25
CA ASN A 481 -11.05 -0.57 -38.56
C ASN A 481 -12.01 0.38 -39.32
N ALA A 482 -11.92 1.68 -39.07
CA ALA A 482 -12.70 2.68 -39.81
C ALA A 482 -12.23 2.83 -41.28
N THR A 483 -10.94 2.61 -41.55
CA THR A 483 -10.40 2.65 -42.92
C THR A 483 -10.63 1.35 -43.71
N SER A 484 -10.74 0.19 -43.04
CA SER A 484 -11.14 -1.06 -43.69
C SER A 484 -12.64 -1.09 -44.04
N SER A 485 -13.50 -0.41 -43.27
CA SER A 485 -14.94 -0.34 -43.57
C SER A 485 -15.32 0.60 -44.73
N SER A 486 -14.41 1.47 -45.19
CA SER A 486 -14.68 2.40 -46.29
C SER A 486 -14.21 1.89 -47.67
N THR A 487 -13.63 0.69 -47.76
CA THR A 487 -13.07 0.17 -49.04
C THR A 487 -13.90 -0.96 -49.66
N SER A 488 -14.97 -1.45 -49.02
CA SER A 488 -15.88 -2.44 -49.60
C SER A 488 -17.17 -1.79 -50.11
N GLY A 489 -17.09 -1.08 -51.23
CA GLY A 489 -18.27 -0.51 -51.87
C GLY A 489 -17.97 0.13 -53.21
N THR A 490 -18.41 -0.55 -54.28
CA THR A 490 -18.61 -0.04 -55.65
C THR A 490 -17.42 -0.16 -56.61
N SER A 491 -17.35 -1.29 -57.33
CA SER A 491 -16.87 -1.27 -58.73
C SER A 491 -17.84 -2.06 -59.61
N GLY A 492 -18.62 -1.32 -60.40
CA GLY A 492 -19.59 -1.79 -61.38
C GLY A 492 -19.60 -0.82 -62.57
N THR A 493 -18.81 -1.20 -63.57
CA THR A 493 -18.73 -0.92 -65.02
C THR A 493 -19.53 0.19 -65.74
N SER A 494 -18.86 0.70 -66.79
CA SER A 494 -19.29 1.48 -67.99
C SER A 494 -18.99 3.00 -67.94
N GLY A 495 -18.48 3.68 -68.96
CA GLY A 495 -17.95 3.33 -70.27
C GLY A 495 -17.71 4.62 -71.10
N THR A 496 -16.59 4.66 -71.84
CA THR A 496 -16.33 5.40 -73.11
C THR A 496 -16.06 6.94 -73.16
N SER A 497 -14.89 7.21 -73.77
CA SER A 497 -14.53 8.23 -74.78
C SER A 497 -14.37 9.72 -74.40
N GLY A 498 -13.20 10.28 -74.75
CA GLY A 498 -13.02 11.74 -74.85
C GLY A 498 -11.56 12.25 -74.79
N THR A 499 -10.80 11.99 -75.85
CA THR A 499 -9.82 12.88 -76.53
C THR A 499 -8.87 13.80 -75.71
N ALA A 500 -7.56 13.60 -75.92
CA ALA A 500 -6.47 14.51 -75.58
C ALA A 500 -6.51 15.84 -76.38
N PRO A 501 -5.74 16.87 -75.96
CA PRO A 501 -4.48 17.08 -76.65
C PRO A 501 -3.29 17.49 -75.75
N SER A 502 -2.13 17.44 -76.40
CA SER A 502 -0.74 17.46 -75.95
C SER A 502 -0.10 18.85 -75.79
N HIS A 503 0.80 18.93 -74.79
CA HIS A 503 2.10 19.66 -74.73
C HIS A 503 2.16 21.22 -74.79
N PRO A 504 3.29 21.88 -74.40
CA PRO A 504 4.53 21.36 -73.80
C PRO A 504 5.11 22.16 -72.59
N SER A 505 6.11 21.50 -71.98
CA SER A 505 7.22 21.95 -71.11
C SER A 505 7.60 23.44 -71.02
N ARG A 506 7.93 23.88 -69.78
CA ARG A 506 9.00 24.86 -69.55
C ARG A 506 9.67 24.72 -68.17
N THR A 507 10.93 24.31 -68.22
CA THR A 507 11.98 24.48 -67.21
C THR A 507 12.22 25.93 -66.82
N ARG A 508 12.39 26.25 -65.53
CA ARG A 508 13.38 27.26 -65.09
C ARG A 508 13.78 27.12 -63.61
N THR A 509 15.09 27.04 -63.43
CA THR A 509 15.91 27.13 -62.22
C THR A 509 15.96 28.52 -61.58
N HIS A 510 16.04 28.59 -60.25
CA HIS A 510 16.76 29.58 -59.41
C HIS A 510 16.62 29.10 -57.94
N ARG A 511 17.61 28.70 -57.14
CA ARG A 511 18.91 29.27 -56.70
C ARG A 511 18.80 30.58 -55.91
N GLY A 512 18.96 30.47 -54.59
CA GLY A 512 19.83 31.36 -53.79
C GLY A 512 19.20 32.22 -52.70
N ASN A 513 19.62 31.97 -51.44
CA ASN A 513 19.87 32.84 -50.27
C ASN A 513 18.81 33.89 -49.88
N ALA A 514 18.38 33.99 -48.62
CA ALA A 514 19.16 34.37 -47.43
C ALA A 514 18.34 34.08 -46.17
#